data_AF-A0A443QCQ8-F1
#
_entry.id   AF-A0A443QCQ8-F1
#
_cell.length_a   1.000
_cell.length_b   1.000
_cell.length_c   1.000
_cell.angle_alpha   90.00
_cell.angle_beta   90.00
_cell.angle_gamma   90.00
#
_symmetry.space_group_name_H-M   'P 1'
#
loop_
_entity.id
_entity.type
_entity.pdbx_description
1 polymer ?
#
loop_
_entity_poly.entity_id
_entity_poly.type
_entity_poly.pdbx_seq_one_letter_code
_entity_poly.pdbx_strand_id
1 'polypeptide(L)'
;MKQISLTFLIEIWAGCKLPNWLNSSLKQQLKTLAGYSFYFTASTNVLQKLRAGMLIDEILTKFQSFNSNGAKKLNDNKKLNIYSTHDTKTTALLSALGIFNNLPPNFGSTVIFELYSTQNDENFVKIFYLYDTESEQPELLNLPA
;
A
#
# COMPACT_ATOMS: atom_id res chain seq x y z
N MET A 1 -16.02 -12.51 5.88
CA MET A 1 -16.36 -11.71 4.67
C MET A 1 -15.16 -11.47 3.76
N LYS A 2 -13.99 -11.07 4.29
CA LYS A 2 -12.73 -10.98 3.49
C LYS A 2 -12.47 -12.23 2.63
N GLN A 3 -12.51 -13.43 3.22
CA GLN A 3 -12.21 -14.69 2.52
C GLN A 3 -13.17 -14.96 1.35
N ILE A 4 -14.48 -14.83 1.56
CA ILE A 4 -15.49 -15.06 0.51
C ILE A 4 -15.29 -14.09 -0.66
N SER A 5 -15.09 -12.80 -0.38
CA SER A 5 -14.84 -11.82 -1.44
C SER A 5 -13.56 -12.13 -2.23
N LEU A 6 -12.52 -12.59 -1.55
CA LEU A 6 -11.24 -12.94 -2.18
C LEU A 6 -11.36 -14.20 -3.04
N THR A 7 -12.05 -15.24 -2.55
CA THR A 7 -12.29 -16.46 -3.32
C THR A 7 -12.99 -16.15 -4.64
N PHE A 8 -14.06 -15.36 -4.62
CA PHE A 8 -14.75 -14.98 -5.86
C PHE A 8 -13.90 -14.14 -6.80
N LEU A 9 -13.02 -13.27 -6.27
CA LEU A 9 -12.10 -12.51 -7.09
C LEU A 9 -11.11 -13.43 -7.84
N ILE A 10 -10.58 -14.44 -7.14
CA ILE A 10 -9.67 -15.45 -7.72
C ILE A 10 -10.41 -16.29 -8.77
N GLU A 11 -11.64 -16.74 -8.49
CA GLU A 11 -12.45 -17.49 -9.44
C GLU A 11 -12.75 -16.69 -10.71
N ILE A 12 -13.04 -15.39 -10.59
CA ILE A 12 -13.22 -14.48 -11.73
C ILE A 12 -11.94 -14.42 -12.57
N TRP A 13 -10.79 -14.19 -11.93
CA TRP A 13 -9.49 -14.11 -12.60
C TRP A 13 -9.11 -15.41 -13.31
N ALA A 14 -9.44 -16.55 -12.71
CA ALA A 14 -9.20 -17.88 -13.28
C ALA A 14 -10.21 -18.28 -14.37
N GLY A 15 -11.20 -17.42 -14.70
CA GLY A 15 -12.24 -17.73 -15.68
C GLY A 15 -13.20 -18.85 -15.24
N CYS A 16 -13.35 -19.06 -13.93
CA CYS A 16 -14.23 -20.09 -13.38
C CYS A 16 -15.71 -19.69 -13.52
N LYS A 17 -16.59 -20.71 -13.64
CA LYS A 17 -18.03 -20.49 -13.67
C LYS A 17 -18.53 -20.08 -12.27
N LEU A 18 -19.00 -18.84 -12.18
CA LEU A 18 -19.52 -18.30 -10.92
C LEU A 18 -20.94 -18.81 -10.61
N PRO A 19 -21.35 -18.82 -9.34
CA PRO A 19 -22.72 -19.13 -8.95
C PRO A 19 -23.72 -18.12 -9.52
N ASN A 20 -24.89 -18.60 -9.95
CA ASN A 20 -25.93 -17.76 -10.57
C ASN A 20 -26.46 -16.65 -9.66
N TRP A 21 -26.39 -16.82 -8.34
CA TRP A 21 -26.84 -15.84 -7.35
C TRP A 21 -25.85 -14.68 -7.18
N LEU A 22 -24.61 -14.80 -7.67
CA LEU A 22 -23.55 -13.80 -7.54
C LEU A 22 -23.68 -12.71 -8.63
N ASN A 23 -24.68 -11.84 -8.45
CA ASN A 23 -24.88 -10.67 -9.31
C ASN A 23 -23.92 -9.51 -8.97
N SER A 24 -23.88 -8.49 -9.85
CA SER A 24 -22.98 -7.34 -9.71
C SER A 24 -23.21 -6.54 -8.42
N SER A 25 -24.45 -6.41 -7.96
CA SER A 25 -24.78 -5.72 -6.70
C SER A 25 -24.17 -6.44 -5.51
N LEU A 26 -24.31 -7.76 -5.44
CA LEU A 26 -23.75 -8.57 -4.36
C LEU A 26 -22.22 -8.56 -4.37
N LYS A 27 -21.59 -8.60 -5.55
CA LYS A 27 -20.13 -8.44 -5.68
C LYS A 27 -19.65 -7.12 -5.09
N GLN A 28 -20.34 -6.03 -5.38
CA GLN A 28 -20.01 -4.72 -4.82
C GLN A 28 -20.17 -4.69 -3.30
N GLN A 29 -21.28 -5.23 -2.77
CA GLN A 29 -21.49 -5.33 -1.33
C GLN A 29 -20.40 -6.15 -0.64
N LEU A 30 -20.02 -7.30 -1.21
CA LEU A 30 -18.94 -8.13 -0.70
C LEU A 30 -17.60 -7.39 -0.69
N LYS A 31 -17.29 -6.64 -1.75
CA LYS A 31 -16.07 -5.82 -1.84
C LYS A 31 -16.04 -4.75 -0.75
N THR A 32 -17.15 -4.03 -0.54
CA THR A 32 -17.27 -3.02 0.52
C THR A 32 -17.10 -3.65 1.91
N LEU A 33 -17.77 -4.77 2.17
CA LEU A 33 -17.66 -5.49 3.45
C LEU A 33 -16.26 -6.06 3.70
N ALA A 34 -15.59 -6.51 2.64
CA ALA A 34 -14.18 -6.89 2.71
C ALA A 34 -13.31 -5.67 3.06
N GLY A 35 -13.55 -4.52 2.43
CA GLY A 35 -12.87 -3.25 2.74
C GLY A 35 -12.95 -2.86 4.21
N TYR A 36 -14.13 -2.93 4.82
CA TYR A 36 -14.27 -2.71 6.27
C TYR A 36 -13.51 -3.74 7.10
N SER A 37 -13.52 -5.02 6.68
CA SER A 37 -12.73 -6.06 7.37
C SER A 37 -11.23 -5.77 7.34
N PHE A 38 -10.72 -5.13 6.29
CA PHE A 38 -9.34 -4.66 6.22
C PHE A 38 -9.13 -3.45 7.15
N TYR A 39 -9.99 -2.45 7.05
CA TYR A 39 -9.94 -1.24 7.88
C TYR A 39 -9.90 -1.56 9.38
N PHE A 40 -10.73 -2.50 9.86
CA PHE A 40 -10.76 -2.87 11.27
C PHE A 40 -9.41 -3.37 11.81
N THR A 41 -8.54 -3.91 10.96
CA THR A 41 -7.20 -4.34 11.40
C THR A 41 -6.26 -3.18 11.71
N ALA A 42 -6.54 -1.98 11.19
CA ALA A 42 -5.75 -0.76 11.32
C ALA A 42 -6.61 0.47 11.67
N SER A 43 -7.73 0.27 12.37
CA SER A 43 -8.76 1.30 12.58
C SER A 43 -8.41 2.34 13.65
N THR A 44 -7.37 2.10 14.45
CA THR A 44 -6.93 3.00 15.52
C THR A 44 -5.48 3.38 15.33
N ASN A 45 -5.09 4.56 15.81
CA ASN A 45 -3.69 5.01 15.83
C ASN A 45 -2.76 3.98 16.51
N VAL A 46 -3.22 3.32 17.57
CA VAL A 46 -2.45 2.27 18.25
C VAL A 46 -2.21 1.08 17.32
N LEU A 47 -3.25 0.59 16.63
CA LEU A 47 -3.11 -0.51 15.69
C LEU A 47 -2.24 -0.14 14.48
N GLN A 48 -2.38 1.08 13.97
CA GLN A 48 -1.55 1.59 12.87
C GLN A 48 -0.07 1.64 13.25
N LYS A 49 0.26 2.20 14.42
CA LYS A 49 1.63 2.21 14.95
C LYS A 49 2.19 0.80 15.14
N LEU A 50 1.42 -0.11 15.73
CA LEU A 50 1.88 -1.49 15.95
C LEU A 50 2.03 -2.30 14.64
N ARG A 51 1.23 -2.02 13.61
CA ARG A 51 1.24 -2.81 12.37
C ARG A 51 2.15 -2.27 11.27
N ALA A 52 2.21 -0.96 11.13
CA ALA A 52 2.94 -0.27 10.07
C ALA A 52 4.11 0.59 10.59
N GLY A 53 4.11 0.96 11.89
CA GLY A 53 5.11 1.86 12.45
C GLY A 53 6.55 1.40 12.24
N MET A 54 6.86 0.11 12.49
CA MET A 54 8.22 -0.41 12.25
C MET A 54 8.66 -0.33 10.78
N LEU A 55 7.72 -0.51 9.83
CA LEU A 55 8.04 -0.41 8.40
C LEU A 55 8.28 1.06 8.01
N ILE A 56 7.45 1.97 8.51
CA ILE A 56 7.62 3.41 8.30
C ILE A 56 8.96 3.87 8.87
N ASP A 57 9.30 3.44 10.09
CA ASP A 57 10.56 3.76 10.76
C ASP A 57 11.78 3.24 9.98
N GLU A 58 11.72 2.01 9.46
CA GLU A 58 12.77 1.45 8.59
C GLU A 58 12.95 2.29 7.32
N ILE A 59 11.85 2.64 6.63
CA ILE A 59 11.89 3.48 5.41
C ILE A 59 12.51 4.85 5.71
N LEU A 60 12.04 5.51 6.77
CA LEU A 60 12.55 6.82 7.18
C LEU A 60 14.02 6.76 7.56
N THR A 61 14.44 5.73 8.30
CA THR A 61 15.84 5.50 8.66
C THR A 61 16.72 5.32 7.42
N LYS A 62 16.23 4.60 6.40
CA LYS A 62 16.94 4.50 5.11
C LYS A 62 17.07 5.85 4.44
N PHE A 63 16.00 6.64 4.37
CA PHE A 63 16.04 7.96 3.74
C PHE A 63 16.96 8.95 4.47
N GLN A 64 16.95 8.95 5.80
CA GLN A 64 17.84 9.79 6.62
C GLN A 64 19.32 9.40 6.50
N SER A 65 19.64 8.20 6.01
CA SER A 65 21.03 7.77 5.77
C SER A 65 21.67 8.44 4.55
N PHE A 66 20.88 9.08 3.69
CA PHE A 66 21.35 9.87 2.55
C PHE A 66 21.59 11.32 2.98
N ASN A 67 22.74 11.89 2.62
CA ASN A 67 22.98 13.32 2.75
C ASN A 67 22.32 14.09 1.59
N SER A 68 22.35 15.42 1.67
CA SER A 68 21.72 16.33 0.70
C SER A 68 22.23 16.16 -0.74
N ASN A 69 23.48 15.72 -0.90
CA ASN A 69 24.10 15.37 -2.19
C ASN A 69 23.70 13.97 -2.70
N GLY A 70 22.77 13.27 -2.05
CA GLY A 70 22.39 11.89 -2.36
C GLY A 70 23.48 10.86 -2.06
N ALA A 71 24.56 11.25 -1.38
CA ALA A 71 25.63 10.37 -0.96
C ALA A 71 25.31 9.78 0.42
N LYS A 72 25.42 8.47 0.54
CA LYS A 72 25.08 7.75 1.76
C LYS A 72 26.21 7.90 2.79
N LYS A 73 25.88 8.03 4.07
CA LYS A 73 26.89 8.09 5.16
C LYS A 73 27.72 6.80 5.32
N LEU A 74 27.29 5.70 4.70
CA LEU A 74 27.88 4.37 4.77
C LEU A 74 28.04 3.80 3.35
N ASN A 75 29.07 2.97 3.10
CA ASN A 75 29.43 2.33 1.82
C ASN A 75 28.36 1.37 1.20
N ASP A 76 27.09 1.48 1.58
CA ASP A 76 26.00 0.65 1.08
C ASP A 76 25.31 1.31 -0.13
N ASN A 77 25.77 1.01 -1.35
CA ASN A 77 25.30 1.64 -2.60
C ASN A 77 23.88 1.20 -3.05
N LYS A 78 23.06 0.62 -2.18
CA LYS A 78 21.67 0.24 -2.48
C LYS A 78 20.80 1.46 -2.78
N LYS A 79 20.32 1.53 -4.02
CA LYS A 79 19.38 2.56 -4.52
C LYS A 79 17.90 2.12 -4.46
N LEU A 80 17.65 0.83 -4.27
CA LEU A 80 16.30 0.25 -4.27
C LEU A 80 16.17 -0.77 -3.13
N ASN A 81 15.06 -0.69 -2.39
CA ASN A 81 14.67 -1.69 -1.39
C ASN A 81 13.26 -2.18 -1.75
N ILE A 82 13.07 -3.49 -1.82
CA ILE A 82 11.78 -4.11 -2.15
C ILE A 82 11.28 -4.88 -0.94
N TYR A 83 10.07 -4.56 -0.49
CA TYR A 83 9.42 -5.22 0.64
C TYR A 83 8.21 -6.01 0.12
N SER A 84 8.37 -7.32 -0.05
CA SER A 84 7.25 -8.20 -0.40
C SER A 84 6.38 -8.44 0.84
N THR A 85 5.07 -8.22 0.71
CA THR A 85 4.15 -8.28 1.85
C THR A 85 2.73 -8.68 1.45
N HIS A 86 1.81 -8.62 2.42
CA HIS A 86 0.41 -8.96 2.24
C HIS A 86 -0.49 -7.73 2.21
N ASP A 87 -1.65 -7.87 1.57
CA ASP A 87 -2.76 -6.90 1.54
C ASP A 87 -3.05 -6.20 2.89
N THR A 88 -2.98 -6.94 4.00
CA THR A 88 -3.18 -6.40 5.37
C THR A 88 -2.09 -5.44 5.79
N LYS A 89 -0.84 -5.65 5.35
CA LYS A 89 0.29 -4.76 5.63
C LYS A 89 0.20 -3.51 4.76
N THR A 90 -0.16 -3.65 3.48
CA THR A 90 -0.46 -2.51 2.60
C THR A 90 -1.60 -1.66 3.16
N THR A 91 -2.69 -2.29 3.62
CA THR A 91 -3.81 -1.61 4.29
C THR A 91 -3.33 -0.84 5.52
N ALA A 92 -2.55 -1.48 6.40
CA ALA A 92 -2.08 -0.83 7.62
C ALA A 92 -1.17 0.37 7.32
N LEU A 93 -0.31 0.25 6.30
CA LEU A 93 0.54 1.33 5.83
C LEU A 93 -0.28 2.50 5.29
N LEU A 94 -1.19 2.25 4.35
CA LEU A 94 -2.06 3.29 3.79
C LEU A 94 -2.94 3.94 4.86
N SER A 95 -3.39 3.17 5.86
CA SER A 95 -4.19 3.69 6.98
C SER A 95 -3.35 4.58 7.89
N ALA A 96 -2.11 4.17 8.20
CA ALA A 96 -1.16 4.97 8.98
C ALA A 96 -0.75 6.27 8.28
N LEU A 97 -0.74 6.26 6.94
CA LEU A 97 -0.53 7.44 6.09
C LEU A 97 -1.79 8.30 5.92
N GLY A 98 -2.95 7.87 6.44
CA GLY A 98 -4.21 8.62 6.35
C GLY A 98 -4.87 8.63 4.96
N ILE A 99 -4.47 7.73 4.06
CA ILE A 99 -4.88 7.73 2.64
C ILE A 99 -5.55 6.42 2.21
N PHE A 100 -5.89 5.54 3.16
CA PHE A 100 -6.60 4.30 2.85
C PHE A 100 -8.02 4.58 2.36
N ASN A 101 -8.37 4.08 1.19
CA ASN A 101 -9.64 4.35 0.51
C ASN A 101 -10.80 3.41 0.91
N ASN A 102 -10.64 2.62 1.97
CA ASN A 102 -11.62 1.63 2.43
C ASN A 102 -11.93 0.50 1.43
N LEU A 103 -11.06 0.28 0.45
CA LEU A 103 -11.16 -0.85 -0.46
C LEU A 103 -10.03 -1.87 -0.19
N PRO A 104 -10.28 -3.17 -0.39
CA PRO A 104 -9.21 -4.16 -0.41
C PRO A 104 -8.13 -3.75 -1.43
N PRO A 105 -6.84 -3.76 -1.06
CA PRO A 105 -5.77 -3.61 -2.04
C PRO A 105 -5.86 -4.72 -3.10
N ASN A 106 -5.72 -4.37 -4.39
CA ASN A 106 -5.72 -5.39 -5.44
C ASN A 106 -4.43 -6.23 -5.40
N PHE A 107 -4.45 -7.35 -6.12
CA PHE A 107 -3.27 -8.17 -6.33
C PHE A 107 -2.15 -7.37 -7.00
N GLY A 108 -0.93 -7.53 -6.47
CA GLY A 108 0.26 -6.83 -6.97
C GLY A 108 0.28 -5.32 -6.73
N SER A 109 -0.73 -4.76 -6.04
CA SER A 109 -0.70 -3.34 -5.70
C SER A 109 0.53 -2.98 -4.87
N THR A 110 1.15 -1.85 -5.18
CA THR A 110 2.47 -1.47 -4.68
C THR A 110 2.47 -0.02 -4.21
N VAL A 111 2.98 0.22 -2.99
CA VAL A 111 3.25 1.57 -2.49
C VAL A 111 4.72 1.88 -2.72
N ILE A 112 5.01 2.96 -3.42
CA ILE A 112 6.36 3.36 -3.83
C ILE A 112 6.72 4.63 -3.07
N PHE A 113 7.87 4.63 -2.40
CA PHE A 113 8.41 5.81 -1.75
C PHE A 113 9.69 6.23 -2.47
N GLU A 114 9.74 7.48 -2.90
CA GLU A 114 10.86 8.04 -3.63
C GLU A 114 11.43 9.24 -2.87
N LEU A 115 12.72 9.18 -2.57
CA LEU A 115 13.46 10.28 -1.98
C LEU A 115 14.06 11.15 -3.10
N TYR A 116 13.74 12.44 -3.07
CA TYR A 116 14.26 13.45 -3.98
C TYR A 116 15.10 14.48 -3.21
N SER A 117 16.11 15.03 -3.88
CA SER A 117 16.87 16.17 -3.39
C SER A 117 16.73 17.34 -4.38
N THR A 118 16.58 18.54 -3.87
CA THR A 118 16.59 19.77 -4.67
C THR A 118 18.01 20.28 -4.87
N GLN A 119 18.19 21.23 -5.80
CA GLN A 119 19.48 21.92 -5.98
C GLN A 119 19.92 22.72 -4.72
N ASN A 120 18.98 23.01 -3.82
CA ASN A 120 19.22 23.71 -2.56
C ASN A 120 19.46 22.76 -1.39
N ASP A 121 19.78 21.48 -1.65
CA ASP A 121 20.05 20.48 -0.63
C ASP A 121 18.84 20.14 0.29
N GLU A 122 17.63 20.50 -0.13
CA GLU A 122 16.39 20.10 0.56
C GLU A 122 15.91 18.74 0.05
N ASN A 123 15.74 17.80 0.98
CA ASN A 123 15.23 16.47 0.70
C ASN A 123 13.70 16.41 0.92
N PHE A 124 12.98 15.77 -0.01
CA PHE A 124 11.55 15.52 0.14
C PHE A 124 11.18 14.12 -0.37
N VAL A 125 10.05 13.60 0.12
CA VAL A 125 9.56 12.25 -0.25
C VAL A 125 8.30 12.40 -1.08
N LYS A 126 8.25 11.70 -2.21
CA LYS A 126 7.01 11.44 -2.96
C LYS A 126 6.56 10.02 -2.70
N ILE A 127 5.25 9.83 -2.58
CA ILE A 127 4.64 8.53 -2.36
C ILE A 127 3.72 8.28 -3.54
N PHE A 128 3.82 7.11 -4.15
CA PHE A 128 2.94 6.68 -5.23
C PHE A 128 2.24 5.38 -4.89
N TYR A 129 1.07 5.17 -5.49
CA TYR A 129 0.34 3.91 -5.39
C TYR A 129 0.05 3.35 -6.77
N LEU A 130 0.57 2.15 -7.01
CA LEU A 130 0.21 1.35 -8.16
C LEU A 130 -0.94 0.42 -7.74
N TYR A 131 -2.11 0.62 -8.35
CA TYR A 131 -3.34 -0.08 -7.94
C TYR A 131 -3.39 -1.54 -8.38
N ASP A 132 -2.77 -1.90 -9.50
CA ASP A 132 -2.81 -3.24 -10.08
C ASP A 132 -1.56 -3.49 -10.94
N THR A 133 -1.46 -4.70 -11.50
CA THR A 133 -0.34 -5.11 -12.35
C THR A 133 -0.57 -4.87 -13.83
N GLU A 134 -1.74 -4.36 -14.22
CA GLU A 134 -2.09 -4.10 -15.63
C GLU A 134 -1.74 -2.67 -16.04
N SER A 135 -1.74 -1.74 -15.09
CA SER A 135 -1.23 -0.39 -15.25
C SER A 135 0.27 -0.31 -15.02
N GLU A 136 0.98 0.48 -15.82
CA GLU A 136 2.37 0.89 -15.58
C GLU A 136 2.46 2.29 -14.93
N GLN A 137 1.31 2.93 -14.67
CA GLN A 137 1.24 4.31 -14.20
C GLN A 137 0.81 4.35 -12.73
N PRO A 138 1.75 4.60 -11.79
CA PRO A 138 1.40 4.76 -10.39
C PRO A 138 0.84 6.17 -10.13
N GLU A 139 -0.15 6.28 -9.25
CA GLU A 139 -0.78 7.54 -8.88
C GLU A 139 -0.01 8.22 -7.74
N LEU A 140 0.25 9.53 -7.84
CA LEU A 140 0.85 10.31 -6.77
C LEU A 140 -0.13 10.46 -5.60
N LEU A 141 0.29 10.03 -4.41
CA LEU A 141 -0.50 10.12 -3.19
C LEU A 141 -0.22 11.45 -2.47
N ASN A 142 -1.29 12.15 -2.11
CA ASN A 142 -1.22 13.34 -1.27
C ASN A 142 -1.51 12.95 0.17
N LEU A 143 -0.54 13.18 1.07
CA LEU A 143 -0.76 12.98 2.49
C LEU A 143 -1.66 14.08 3.05
N PRO A 144 -2.56 13.76 3.99
CA PRO A 144 -3.34 14.77 4.70
C PRO A 144 -2.39 15.68 5.51
N ALA A 145 -2.74 16.97 5.56
CA ALA A 145 -1.99 18.01 6.28
C ALA A 145 -2.06 17.85 7.81
#